data_AF-A0A557NQH4-F1
#
_entry.id   AF-A0A557NQH4-F1
#
_cell.length_a   1.000
_cell.length_b   1.000
_cell.length_c   1.000
_cell.angle_alpha   90.00
_cell.angle_beta   90.00
_cell.angle_gamma   90.00
#
_symmetry.space_group_name_H-M   'P 1'
#
loop_
_entity.id
_entity.type
_entity.pdbx_description
1 polymer ?
#
loop_
_entity_poly.entity_id
_entity_poly.type
_entity_poly.pdbx_seq_one_letter_code
_entity_poly.pdbx_strand_id
1 'polypeptide(L)'
;DYDAEGNACMTLSELELWFTVFIVYCYHHRPHKGINNIPPIKLYQEAIFGNKDKPGIGLPAPVEDEETLRLDFTPYIERTIQRQGVVIDNIHY
;
A
#
# COMPACT_ATOMS: atom_id res chain seq x y z
N ASP A 1 -8.95 14.67 -29.34
CA ASP A 1 -8.90 13.75 -28.19
C ASP A 1 -7.81 12.72 -28.38
N TYR A 2 -7.10 12.38 -27.30
CA TYR A 2 -6.09 11.33 -27.28
C TYR A 2 -6.75 10.00 -26.91
N ASP A 3 -6.62 8.99 -27.76
CA ASP A 3 -7.10 7.64 -27.48
C ASP A 3 -6.13 6.93 -26.52
N ALA A 4 -6.35 7.08 -25.22
CA ALA A 4 -5.49 6.48 -24.21
C ALA A 4 -5.58 4.95 -24.17
N GLU A 5 -6.76 4.39 -24.44
CA GLU A 5 -7.01 2.95 -24.38
C GLU A 5 -6.36 2.24 -25.57
N GLY A 6 -6.56 2.74 -26.79
CA GLY A 6 -5.95 2.17 -28.00
C GLY A 6 -4.43 2.31 -28.05
N ASN A 7 -3.86 3.30 -27.33
CA ASN A 7 -2.41 3.52 -27.25
C ASN A 7 -1.75 2.86 -26.03
N ALA A 8 -2.51 2.18 -25.17
CA ALA A 8 -1.95 1.51 -23.99
C ALA A 8 -1.08 0.31 -24.40
N CYS A 9 0.13 0.21 -23.85
CA CYS A 9 1.05 -0.90 -24.11
C CYS A 9 0.89 -2.08 -23.13
N MET A 10 0.08 -1.89 -22.08
CA MET A 10 -0.26 -2.88 -21.07
C MET A 10 -1.69 -2.65 -20.60
N THR A 11 -2.37 -3.75 -20.28
CA THR A 11 -3.59 -3.74 -19.48
C THR A 11 -3.27 -3.39 -18.01
N LEU A 12 -4.29 -3.02 -17.23
CA LEU A 12 -4.11 -2.74 -15.81
C LEU A 12 -3.53 -3.94 -15.06
N SER A 13 -4.04 -5.15 -15.31
CA SER A 13 -3.57 -6.37 -14.66
C SER A 13 -2.11 -6.72 -15.00
N GLU A 14 -1.68 -6.44 -16.23
CA GLU A 14 -0.28 -6.61 -16.64
C GLU A 14 0.64 -5.63 -15.92
N LEU A 15 0.22 -4.36 -15.80
CA LEU A 15 0.96 -3.36 -15.04
C LEU A 15 1.05 -3.74 -13.56
N GLU A 16 -0.05 -4.18 -12.95
CA GLU A 16 -0.08 -4.60 -11.54
C GLU A 16 0.89 -5.74 -11.28
N LEU A 17 0.90 -6.76 -12.14
CA LEU A 17 1.83 -7.89 -12.01
C LEU A 17 3.28 -7.44 -12.19
N TRP A 18 3.57 -6.71 -13.27
CA TRP A 18 4.92 -6.23 -13.55
C TRP A 18 5.45 -5.35 -12.42
N PHE A 19 4.63 -4.39 -11.96
CA PHE A 19 5.01 -3.46 -10.92
C PHE A 19 5.21 -4.15 -9.58
N THR A 20 4.34 -5.11 -9.22
CA THR A 20 4.49 -5.92 -8.02
C THR A 20 5.82 -6.68 -8.02
N VAL A 21 6.12 -7.38 -9.12
CA VAL A 21 7.40 -8.11 -9.26
C VAL A 21 8.59 -7.15 -9.19
N PHE A 22 8.50 -6.02 -9.87
CA PHE A 22 9.55 -5.00 -9.83
C PHE A 22 9.79 -4.49 -8.41
N ILE A 23 8.74 -4.12 -7.69
CA ILE A 23 8.86 -3.57 -6.33
C ILE A 23 9.40 -4.63 -5.37
N VAL A 24 8.80 -5.81 -5.35
CA VAL A 24 9.12 -6.87 -4.37
C VAL A 24 10.52 -7.44 -4.61
N TYR A 25 10.88 -7.75 -5.86
CA TYR A 25 12.11 -8.50 -6.14
C TYR A 25 13.26 -7.67 -6.69
N CYS A 26 13.00 -6.48 -7.25
CA CYS A 26 14.04 -5.64 -7.83
C CYS A 26 14.30 -4.37 -7.01
N TYR A 27 13.28 -3.55 -6.79
CA TYR A 27 13.43 -2.23 -6.19
C TYR A 27 14.01 -2.33 -4.77
N HIS A 28 13.36 -3.09 -3.87
CA HIS A 28 13.82 -3.21 -2.48
C HIS A 28 15.14 -3.95 -2.31
N HIS A 29 15.58 -4.70 -3.33
CA HIS A 29 16.83 -5.48 -3.31
C HIS A 29 18.02 -4.74 -3.93
N ARG A 30 17.81 -3.64 -4.66
CA ARG A 30 18.90 -2.86 -5.26
C ARG A 30 19.38 -1.76 -4.32
N PRO A 31 20.68 -1.40 -4.35
CA PRO A 31 21.23 -0.24 -3.66
C PRO A 31 20.55 1.07 -4.07
N HIS A 32 20.14 1.88 -3.10
CA HIS A 32 19.53 3.20 -3.37
C HIS A 32 20.40 4.33 -2.85
N LYS A 33 20.67 5.32 -3.70
CA LYS A 33 21.52 6.47 -3.36
C LYS A 33 20.97 7.27 -2.17
N GLY A 34 19.65 7.41 -2.04
CA GLY A 34 18.99 8.15 -0.96
C GLY A 34 19.16 7.52 0.43
N ILE A 35 19.61 6.27 0.51
CA ILE A 35 19.85 5.54 1.76
C ILE A 35 21.26 4.95 1.76
N ASN A 36 22.25 5.78 1.42
CA ASN A 36 23.67 5.44 1.46
C ASN A 36 24.07 4.23 0.59
N ASN A 37 23.41 4.04 -0.55
CA ASN A 37 23.61 2.88 -1.43
C ASN A 37 23.38 1.53 -0.72
N ILE A 38 22.46 1.50 0.23
CA ILE A 38 22.02 0.27 0.89
C ILE A 38 20.73 -0.20 0.22
N PRO A 39 20.51 -1.51 0.01
CA PRO A 39 19.21 -2.03 -0.36
C PRO A 39 18.16 -1.77 0.72
N PRO A 40 16.98 -1.20 0.42
CA PRO A 40 15.94 -0.95 1.42
C PRO A 40 15.57 -2.17 2.28
N ILE A 41 15.52 -3.36 1.67
CA ILE A 41 15.18 -4.59 2.37
C ILE A 41 16.16 -4.88 3.52
N LYS A 42 17.44 -4.53 3.35
CA LYS A 42 18.46 -4.74 4.38
C LYS A 42 18.24 -3.81 5.57
N LEU A 43 17.92 -2.54 5.32
CA LEU A 43 17.61 -1.60 6.40
C LEU A 43 16.36 -2.01 7.17
N TYR A 44 15.34 -2.50 6.47
CA TYR A 44 14.14 -3.05 7.11
C TYR A 44 14.47 -4.26 7.99
N GLN A 45 15.25 -5.22 7.48
CA GLN A 45 15.68 -6.38 8.26
C GLN A 45 16.49 -6.00 9.50
N GLU A 46 17.45 -5.09 9.37
CA GLU A 46 18.23 -4.58 10.51
C GLU A 46 17.36 -3.82 11.51
N ALA A 47 16.34 -3.09 11.06
CA ALA A 47 15.42 -2.40 11.97
C ALA A 47 14.60 -3.41 12.79
N ILE A 48 14.05 -4.45 12.16
CA ILE A 48 13.21 -5.46 12.82
C ILE A 48 14.03 -6.39 13.72
N PHE A 49 15.12 -6.96 13.20
CA PHE A 49 15.87 -8.02 13.88
C PHE A 49 17.14 -7.53 14.59
N GLY A 50 17.54 -6.28 14.34
CA GLY A 50 18.76 -5.71 14.88
C GLY A 50 20.00 -6.10 14.08
N ASN A 51 21.13 -5.68 14.62
CA ASN A 51 22.45 -6.05 14.12
C ASN A 51 23.41 -6.19 15.32
N LYS A 52 24.70 -6.40 15.03
CA LYS A 52 25.75 -6.57 16.06
C LYS A 52 25.88 -5.39 17.04
N ASP A 53 25.48 -4.20 16.63
CA ASP A 53 25.70 -2.96 17.38
C ASP A 53 24.41 -2.48 18.08
N LYS A 54 23.23 -2.91 17.60
CA LYS A 54 21.92 -2.41 18.04
C LYS A 54 20.86 -3.52 18.02
N PRO A 55 20.09 -3.71 19.10
CA PRO A 55 18.94 -4.62 19.06
C PRO A 55 17.86 -4.10 18.11
N GLY A 56 17.11 -5.02 17.50
CA GLY A 56 15.97 -4.69 16.64
C GLY A 56 14.73 -4.32 17.44
N ILE A 57 13.75 -3.72 16.76
CA ILE A 57 12.46 -3.34 17.38
C ILE A 57 11.51 -4.53 17.55
N GLY A 58 11.83 -5.69 16.97
CA GLY A 58 10.95 -6.85 16.92
C GLY A 58 9.92 -6.77 15.79
N LEU A 59 9.17 -7.85 15.59
CA LEU A 59 8.05 -7.85 14.65
C LEU A 59 6.93 -6.96 15.20
N PRO A 60 6.23 -6.20 14.33
CA PRO A 60 5.01 -5.51 14.73
C PRO A 60 4.01 -6.47 15.36
N ALA A 61 3.23 -5.97 16.33
CA ALA A 61 2.13 -6.75 16.89
C ALA A 61 1.16 -7.18 15.77
N PRO A 62 0.61 -8.40 15.83
CA PRO A 62 -0.45 -8.79 14.91
C PRO A 62 -1.65 -7.84 15.09
N VAL A 63 -2.40 -7.66 14.01
CA VAL A 63 -3.66 -6.90 14.07
C VAL A 63 -4.65 -7.73 14.89
N GLU A 64 -5.13 -7.17 16.01
CA GLU A 64 -6.05 -7.85 16.91
C GLU A 64 -7.51 -7.77 16.44
N ASP A 65 -7.88 -6.65 15.80
CA ASP A 65 -9.23 -6.40 15.29
C ASP A 65 -9.21 -6.27 13.76
N GLU A 66 -9.52 -7.37 13.08
CA GLU A 66 -9.62 -7.44 11.63
C GLU A 66 -10.77 -6.59 11.08
N GLU A 67 -11.85 -6.36 11.84
CA GLU A 67 -12.99 -5.56 11.40
C GLU A 67 -12.61 -4.09 11.32
N THR A 68 -11.96 -3.56 12.35
CA THR A 68 -11.45 -2.18 12.35
C THR A 68 -10.43 -1.98 11.22
N LEU A 69 -9.47 -2.91 11.06
CA LEU A 69 -8.50 -2.82 9.96
C LEU A 69 -9.21 -2.75 8.61
N ARG A 70 -10.22 -3.60 8.38
CA ARG A 70 -10.98 -3.57 7.13
C ARG A 70 -11.65 -2.23 6.92
N LEU A 71 -12.29 -1.68 7.96
CA LEU A 71 -12.97 -0.38 7.89
C LEU A 71 -12.02 0.77 7.58
N ASP A 72 -10.81 0.78 8.14
CA ASP A 72 -9.79 1.82 7.89
C ASP A 72 -9.39 1.92 6.41
N PHE A 73 -9.51 0.83 5.65
CA PHE A 73 -9.23 0.80 4.22
C PHE A 73 -10.48 0.87 3.33
N THR A 74 -11.68 0.92 3.91
CA THR A 74 -12.90 1.17 3.13
C THR A 74 -13.05 2.65 2.79
N PRO A 75 -13.58 2.99 1.59
CA PRO A 75 -13.94 4.36 1.30
C PRO A 75 -15.01 4.81 2.30
N TYR A 76 -14.80 5.97 2.94
CA TYR A 76 -15.81 6.59 3.79
C TYR A 76 -16.24 7.94 3.19
N ILE A 77 -17.49 8.31 3.45
CA ILE A 77 -18.01 9.63 3.13
C ILE A 77 -18.77 10.19 4.34
N GLU A 78 -18.52 11.45 4.66
CA GLU A 78 -19.29 12.14 5.69
C GLU A 78 -20.57 12.74 5.10
N ARG A 79 -21.70 12.52 5.76
CA ARG A 79 -23.00 13.07 5.37
C ARG A 79 -23.81 13.47 6.60
N THR A 80 -24.53 14.57 6.48
CA THR A 80 -25.52 14.98 7.49
C THR A 80 -26.79 14.17 7.32
N ILE A 81 -27.32 13.63 8.42
CA ILE A 81 -28.64 12.98 8.41
C ILE A 81 -29.70 14.06 8.17
N GLN A 82 -30.42 13.95 7.07
CA GLN A 82 -31.56 14.82 6.76
C GLN A 82 -32.88 14.11 7.05
N ARG A 83 -34.01 14.84 7.00
CA ARG A 83 -35.34 14.28 7.28
C ARG A 83 -35.70 13.09 6.39
N GLN A 84 -35.19 13.08 5.16
CA GLN A 84 -35.39 12.05 4.15
C GLN A 84 -34.30 10.96 4.16
N GLY A 85 -33.45 10.92 5.20
CA GLY A 85 -32.36 9.97 5.32
C GLY A 85 -31.06 10.45 4.68
N VAL A 86 -30.23 9.50 4.25
CA VAL A 86 -28.93 9.73 3.59
C VAL A 86 -28.96 9.12 2.19
N VAL A 87 -28.35 9.79 1.20
CA VAL A 87 -28.19 9.27 -0.16
C VAL A 87 -26.71 9.04 -0.46
N ILE A 88 -26.36 7.81 -0.80
CA ILE A 88 -25.01 7.39 -1.21
C ILE A 88 -25.14 6.65 -2.54
N ASP A 89 -24.43 7.08 -3.57
CA ASP A 89 -24.48 6.47 -4.92
C ASP A 89 -25.90 6.27 -5.48
N ASN A 90 -26.77 7.26 -5.24
CA ASN A 90 -28.20 7.25 -5.59
C ASN A 90 -29.05 6.19 -4.86
N ILE A 91 -28.52 5.57 -3.81
CA ILE A 91 -29.22 4.64 -2.92
C ILE A 91 -29.65 5.41 -1.65
N HIS A 92 -30.90 5.21 -1.23
CA HIS A 92 -31.49 5.86 -0.05
C HIS A 92 -31.39 4.94 1.19
N TYR A 93 -30.92 5.51 2.30
CA TYR A 93 -30.75 4.87 3.60
C TYR A 93 -31.50 5.63 4.70
#